data_AF-A0AAV6PLF2-F1
#
_entry.id   AF-A0AAV6PLF2-F1
#
_cell.length_a   1.000
_cell.length_b   1.000
_cell.length_c   1.000
_cell.angle_alpha   90.00
_cell.angle_beta   90.00
_cell.angle_gamma   90.00
#
_symmetry.space_group_name_H-M   'P 1'
#
loop_
_entity.id
_entity.type
_entity.pdbx_description
1 polymer ?
#
loop_
_entity_poly.entity_id
_entity_poly.type
_entity_poly.pdbx_seq_one_letter_code
_entity_poly.pdbx_strand_id
1 'polypeptide(L)'
;MRVVTYDTLNVDEDKDNDDKDEKDEYRILYGHQAKGTKAVPLQNDKGFIQKRTKGKCAVIRFLRFSEKKQPEKHYRRLLKLYFPHRSDKDLTNETCLTYEHFYKSGRKWDVEVKRIVDNNKKRYEGYGRQVNSALE
;
A
#
# COMPACT_ATOMS: atom_id res chain seq x y z
N MET A 1 23.49 -23.47 17.81
CA MET A 1 22.39 -22.60 17.35
C MET A 1 22.96 -21.19 17.27
N ARG A 2 23.35 -20.72 16.07
CA ARG A 2 24.04 -19.43 15.90
C ARG A 2 23.00 -18.32 15.75
N VAL A 3 22.97 -17.41 16.71
CA VAL A 3 22.25 -16.14 16.63
C VAL A 3 23.03 -15.27 15.65
N VAL A 4 22.41 -14.93 14.52
CA VAL A 4 22.97 -13.94 13.59
C VAL A 4 22.32 -12.61 13.92
N THR A 5 23.08 -11.77 14.62
CA THR A 5 22.82 -10.34 14.74
C THR A 5 23.21 -9.68 13.42
N TYR A 6 22.34 -8.81 12.90
CA TYR A 6 22.73 -7.96 11.78
C TYR A 6 23.03 -6.57 12.32
N ASP A 7 24.33 -6.29 12.41
CA ASP A 7 24.87 -4.96 12.62
C ASP A 7 24.68 -4.08 11.38
N THR A 8 24.63 -2.79 11.65
CA THR A 8 24.44 -1.63 10.79
C THR A 8 25.35 -1.59 9.56
N LEU A 9 24.78 -1.25 8.40
CA LEU A 9 25.53 -0.67 7.28
C LEU A 9 25.15 0.80 7.14
N ASN A 10 26.13 1.66 7.41
CA ASN A 10 26.15 3.05 6.97
C ASN A 10 26.37 3.08 5.46
N VAL A 11 25.50 3.78 4.73
CA VAL A 11 25.81 4.39 3.44
C VAL A 11 25.34 5.84 3.54
N ASP A 12 26.30 6.73 3.34
CA ASP A 12 26.19 8.16 3.51
C ASP A 12 25.26 8.83 2.49
N GLU A 13 24.58 9.87 2.98
CA GLU A 13 24.08 11.08 2.33
C GLU A 13 23.35 11.00 0.97
N ASP A 14 22.03 10.96 1.04
CA ASP A 14 21.17 11.93 0.34
C ASP A 14 20.07 12.38 1.31
N LYS A 15 20.36 13.43 2.10
CA LYS A 15 19.36 14.15 2.89
C LYS A 15 18.55 14.98 1.91
N ASP A 16 17.33 14.54 1.65
CA ASP A 16 16.12 15.37 1.67
C ASP A 16 14.96 14.56 1.08
N ASN A 17 14.16 13.97 1.98
CA ASN A 17 12.69 14.04 2.03
C ASN A 17 12.17 12.96 3.01
N ASP A 18 12.35 13.24 4.30
CA ASP A 18 11.36 12.99 5.36
C ASP A 18 10.52 11.69 5.23
N ASP A 19 11.18 10.53 5.17
CA ASP A 19 10.59 9.22 5.50
C ASP A 19 10.34 9.19 7.02
N LYS A 20 9.37 10.00 7.48
CA LYS A 20 8.76 9.77 8.80
C LYS A 20 8.03 8.44 8.70
N ASP A 21 8.54 7.43 9.38
CA ASP A 21 7.81 6.21 9.70
C ASP A 21 6.46 6.56 10.36
N GLU A 22 5.43 6.75 9.54
CA GLU A 22 4.04 6.97 9.96
C GLU A 22 3.56 5.70 10.66
N LYS A 23 3.48 5.75 11.98
CA LYS A 23 2.96 4.64 12.80
C LYS A 23 1.52 4.27 12.37
N ASP A 24 1.33 3.04 11.92
CA ASP A 24 0.01 2.47 11.59
C ASP A 24 -1.01 2.64 12.73
N GLU A 25 -2.20 3.19 12.45
CA GLU A 25 -3.32 3.32 13.41
C GLU A 25 -3.95 1.97 13.79
N TYR A 26 -3.77 0.97 12.94
CA TYR A 26 -4.30 -0.38 13.13
C TYR A 26 -3.17 -1.38 13.25
N ARG A 27 -3.37 -2.41 14.07
CA ARG A 27 -2.50 -3.59 14.11
C ARG A 27 -3.26 -4.79 13.55
N ILE A 28 -2.54 -5.62 12.80
CA ILE A 28 -3.04 -6.94 12.39
C ILE A 28 -3.10 -7.83 13.64
N LEU A 29 -4.21 -8.54 13.80
CA LEU A 29 -4.43 -9.46 14.89
C LEU A 29 -4.24 -10.89 14.44
N TYR A 30 -3.65 -11.70 15.32
CA TYR A 30 -3.42 -13.12 15.07
C TYR A 30 -3.92 -13.97 16.24
N GLY A 31 -4.25 -15.23 15.94
CA GLY A 31 -4.60 -16.24 16.94
C GLY A 31 -5.70 -15.79 17.90
N HIS A 32 -5.44 -15.89 19.20
CA HIS A 32 -6.43 -15.54 20.24
C HIS A 32 -6.83 -14.06 20.22
N GLN A 33 -5.97 -13.17 19.72
CA GLN A 33 -6.26 -11.73 19.66
C GLN A 33 -7.42 -11.42 18.70
N ALA A 34 -7.59 -12.23 17.65
CA ALA A 34 -8.68 -12.12 16.68
C ALA A 34 -10.06 -12.40 17.28
N LYS A 35 -10.14 -13.06 18.44
CA LYS A 35 -11.39 -13.34 19.16
C LYS A 35 -11.84 -12.19 20.07
N GLY A 36 -11.06 -11.11 20.15
CA GLY A 36 -11.37 -9.97 20.99
C GLY A 36 -12.55 -9.14 20.47
N THR A 37 -13.30 -8.52 21.37
CA THR A 37 -14.48 -7.70 21.05
C THR A 37 -14.21 -6.47 20.17
N LYS A 38 -12.94 -6.07 20.05
CA LYS A 38 -12.49 -4.93 19.24
C LYS A 38 -11.83 -5.35 17.92
N ALA A 39 -11.90 -6.64 17.56
CA ALA A 39 -11.38 -7.15 16.31
C ALA A 39 -12.37 -6.89 15.18
N VAL A 40 -11.91 -6.22 14.12
CA VAL A 40 -12.68 -5.99 12.91
C VAL A 40 -12.21 -7.01 11.86
N PRO A 41 -13.11 -7.86 11.31
CA PRO A 41 -12.74 -8.82 10.28
C PRO A 41 -12.40 -8.11 8.97
N LEU A 42 -11.34 -8.56 8.32
CA LEU A 42 -11.00 -8.18 6.96
C LEU A 42 -11.84 -8.96 5.95
N GLN A 43 -12.06 -8.36 4.79
CA GLN A 43 -12.83 -8.98 3.72
C GLN A 43 -12.15 -10.23 3.16
N ASN A 44 -12.97 -11.14 2.61
CA ASN A 44 -12.53 -12.42 2.03
C ASN A 44 -11.72 -13.27 3.03
N ASP A 45 -12.11 -13.22 4.31
CA ASP A 45 -11.48 -13.97 5.40
C ASP A 45 -9.97 -13.76 5.49
N LYS A 46 -9.49 -12.55 5.15
CA LYS A 46 -8.06 -12.21 5.12
C LYS A 46 -7.47 -11.84 6.49
N GLY A 47 -8.19 -12.12 7.57
CA GLY A 47 -7.73 -11.92 8.95
C GLY A 47 -8.52 -10.85 9.69
N PHE A 48 -7.93 -10.32 10.77
CA PHE A 48 -8.58 -9.36 11.65
C PHE A 48 -7.63 -8.19 11.94
N ILE A 49 -8.19 -7.00 12.12
CA ILE A 49 -7.45 -5.80 12.53
C ILE A 49 -8.05 -5.21 13.79
N GLN A 50 -7.26 -4.46 14.56
CA GLN A 50 -7.73 -3.72 15.72
C GLN A 50 -7.06 -2.36 15.78
N LYS A 51 -7.84 -1.34 16.14
CA LYS A 51 -7.34 0.01 16.38
C LYS A 51 -6.35 0.01 17.56
N ARG A 52 -5.17 0.61 17.39
CA ARG A 52 -4.18 0.72 18.47
C ARG A 52 -4.71 1.62 19.59
N THR A 53 -4.55 1.19 20.84
CA THR A 53 -4.90 2.00 22.02
C THR A 53 -3.70 2.81 22.51
N LYS A 54 -3.88 4.15 22.56
CA LYS A 54 -3.02 5.27 22.99
C LYS A 54 -2.13 5.92 21.91
N GLY A 55 -2.59 7.10 21.46
CA GLY A 55 -1.95 8.05 20.54
C GLY A 55 -3.01 8.85 19.75
N LYS A 56 -2.66 10.02 19.16
CA LYS A 56 -3.52 10.69 18.16
C LYS A 56 -3.79 9.70 17.01
N CYS A 57 -5.02 9.63 16.52
CA CYS A 57 -5.37 8.75 15.38
C CYS A 57 -4.45 9.09 14.19
N ALA A 58 -3.66 8.12 13.73
CA ALA A 58 -2.80 8.29 12.56
C ALA A 58 -3.48 7.70 11.34
N VAL A 59 -4.36 8.48 10.70
CA VAL A 59 -5.00 8.04 9.47
C VAL A 59 -3.94 8.03 8.36
N ILE A 60 -3.40 6.86 8.03
CA ILE A 60 -2.51 6.72 6.87
C ILE A 60 -3.35 6.93 5.62
N ARG A 61 -3.19 8.10 5.01
CA ARG A 61 -3.80 8.44 3.73
C ARG A 61 -2.69 8.54 2.71
N PHE A 62 -2.69 7.65 1.73
CA PHE A 62 -1.83 7.83 0.56
C PHE A 62 -2.13 9.19 -0.08
N LEU A 63 -1.11 10.05 -0.12
CA LEU A 63 -1.19 11.37 -0.72
C LEU A 63 -1.80 11.28 -2.11
N ARG A 64 -2.79 12.13 -2.40
CA ARG A 64 -3.46 12.15 -3.71
C ARG A 64 -2.77 13.16 -4.61
N PHE A 65 -2.08 12.67 -5.62
CA PHE A 65 -1.47 13.51 -6.64
C PHE A 65 -2.48 13.83 -7.75
N SER A 66 -2.46 15.06 -8.25
CA SER A 66 -3.24 15.45 -9.41
C SER A 66 -2.64 14.83 -10.66
N GLU A 67 -3.47 14.15 -11.45
CA GLU A 67 -3.07 13.57 -12.74
C GLU A 67 -2.48 14.64 -13.68
N LYS A 68 -3.06 15.85 -13.70
CA LYS A 68 -2.59 16.93 -14.57
C LYS A 68 -1.30 17.61 -14.08
N LYS A 69 -1.15 17.82 -12.77
CA LYS A 69 -0.01 18.57 -12.22
C LYS A 69 1.21 17.68 -11.97
N GLN A 70 1.00 16.43 -11.56
CA GLN A 70 2.06 15.49 -11.18
C GLN A 70 1.69 14.07 -11.65
N PRO A 71 1.69 13.83 -12.98
CA PRO A 71 1.21 12.57 -13.57
C PRO A 71 2.02 11.37 -13.09
N GLU A 72 3.35 11.45 -13.09
CA GLU A 72 4.20 10.32 -12.68
C GLU A 72 3.96 9.90 -11.22
N LYS A 73 3.80 10.86 -10.30
CA LYS A 73 3.47 10.56 -8.90
C LYS A 73 2.06 9.97 -8.78
N HIS A 74 1.12 10.43 -9.61
CA HIS A 74 -0.24 9.89 -9.66
C HIS A 74 -0.25 8.43 -10.13
N TYR A 75 0.39 8.11 -11.25
CA TYR A 75 0.43 6.75 -11.79
C TYR A 75 1.28 5.80 -10.95
N ARG A 76 2.40 6.27 -10.38
CA ARG A 76 3.18 5.50 -9.38
C ARG A 76 2.31 5.08 -8.20
N ARG A 77 1.50 6.00 -7.67
CA ARG A 77 0.56 5.71 -6.58
C ARG A 77 -0.48 4.65 -6.99
N LEU A 78 -1.07 4.78 -8.18
CA LEU A 78 -2.06 3.80 -8.66
C LEU A 78 -1.45 2.39 -8.78
N LEU A 79 -0.25 2.31 -9.37
CA LEU A 79 0.48 1.05 -9.51
C LEU A 79 0.81 0.45 -8.14
N LYS A 80 1.37 1.24 -7.21
CA LYS A 80 1.68 0.74 -5.85
C LYS A 80 0.45 0.25 -5.09
N LEU A 81 -0.73 0.82 -5.32
CA LEU A 81 -1.93 0.41 -4.58
C LEU A 81 -2.64 -0.78 -5.20
N TYR A 82 -2.65 -0.87 -6.53
CA TYR A 82 -3.60 -1.74 -7.23
C TYR A 82 -2.94 -2.71 -8.21
N PHE A 83 -1.65 -2.56 -8.50
CA PHE A 83 -0.92 -3.52 -9.32
C PHE A 83 -0.17 -4.53 -8.43
N PRO A 84 -0.25 -5.84 -8.70
CA PRO A 84 0.52 -6.83 -7.94
C PRO A 84 2.02 -6.69 -8.26
N HIS A 85 2.82 -6.34 -7.26
CA HIS A 85 4.27 -6.15 -7.39
C HIS A 85 4.98 -6.60 -6.11
N ARG A 86 6.27 -6.94 -6.21
CA ARG A 86 7.15 -7.21 -5.06
C ARG A 86 8.12 -6.06 -4.80
N SER A 87 8.50 -5.33 -5.84
CA SER A 87 9.42 -4.20 -5.77
C SER A 87 9.06 -3.09 -6.76
N ASP A 88 9.62 -1.89 -6.57
CA ASP A 88 9.41 -0.77 -7.51
C ASP A 88 9.92 -1.08 -8.93
N LYS A 89 10.84 -2.05 -9.08
CA LYS A 89 11.32 -2.54 -10.38
C LYS A 89 10.25 -3.28 -11.19
N ASP A 90 9.22 -3.80 -10.53
CA ASP A 90 8.10 -4.49 -11.21
C ASP A 90 7.07 -3.50 -11.76
N LEU A 91 7.18 -2.22 -11.40
CA LEU A 91 6.23 -1.15 -11.75
C LEU A 91 6.61 -0.41 -13.04
N THR A 92 7.65 -0.87 -13.71
CA THR A 92 8.12 -0.41 -15.02
C THR A 92 8.61 -1.62 -15.82
N ASN A 93 8.93 -1.42 -17.09
CA ASN A 93 9.63 -2.42 -17.90
C ASN A 93 10.60 -1.74 -18.87
N GLU A 94 11.43 -2.52 -19.58
CA GLU A 94 12.45 -2.00 -20.51
C GLU A 94 11.87 -1.09 -21.61
N THR A 95 10.63 -1.35 -22.04
CA THR A 95 9.92 -0.58 -23.06
C THR A 95 9.10 0.60 -22.50
N CYS A 96 8.86 0.62 -21.20
CA CYS A 96 7.97 1.53 -20.50
C CYS A 96 8.69 2.03 -19.26
N LEU A 97 9.57 3.01 -19.49
CA LEU A 97 10.45 3.56 -18.46
C LEU A 97 9.69 4.40 -17.42
N THR A 98 8.53 4.97 -17.80
CA THR A 98 7.72 5.81 -16.90
C THR A 98 6.51 5.08 -16.36
N TYR A 99 6.03 5.47 -15.18
CA TYR A 99 4.87 4.85 -14.55
C TYR A 99 3.59 5.11 -15.34
N GLU A 100 3.47 6.31 -15.94
CA GLU A 100 2.35 6.63 -16.81
C GLU A 100 2.31 5.72 -18.04
N HIS A 101 3.44 5.57 -18.73
CA HIS A 101 3.51 4.73 -19.92
C HIS A 101 3.27 3.26 -19.59
N PHE A 102 3.86 2.77 -18.49
CA PHE A 102 3.64 1.41 -18.03
C PHE A 102 2.17 1.16 -17.66
N TYR A 103 1.51 2.12 -17.01
CA TYR A 103 0.10 2.02 -16.70
C TYR A 103 -0.78 1.97 -17.97
N LYS A 104 -0.54 2.87 -18.93
CA LYS A 104 -1.38 3.03 -20.13
C LYS A 104 -1.17 1.94 -21.17
N SER A 105 0.09 1.54 -21.39
CA SER A 105 0.48 0.69 -22.51
C SER A 105 1.13 -0.62 -22.09
N GLY A 106 1.53 -0.75 -20.81
CA GLY A 106 2.19 -1.94 -20.30
C GLY A 106 1.29 -3.17 -20.27
N ARG A 107 1.91 -4.34 -20.42
CA ARG A 107 1.25 -5.64 -20.28
C ARG A 107 2.03 -6.53 -19.30
N LYS A 108 1.31 -7.30 -18.50
CA LYS A 108 1.86 -8.31 -17.60
C LYS A 108 0.93 -9.52 -17.61
N TRP A 109 1.50 -10.72 -17.73
CA TRP A 109 0.74 -11.98 -17.83
C TRP A 109 -0.33 -11.93 -18.94
N ASP A 110 0.05 -11.38 -20.10
CA ASP A 110 -0.81 -11.14 -21.28
C ASP A 110 -2.03 -10.23 -21.06
N VAL A 111 -2.13 -9.58 -19.91
CA VAL A 111 -3.20 -8.62 -19.59
C VAL A 111 -2.64 -7.21 -19.53
N GLU A 112 -3.43 -6.23 -19.99
CA GLU A 112 -3.11 -4.81 -19.85
C GLU A 112 -3.01 -4.41 -18.37
N VAL A 113 -1.94 -3.69 -18.03
CA VAL A 113 -1.70 -3.19 -16.67
C VAL A 113 -2.88 -2.33 -16.19
N LYS A 114 -3.38 -1.44 -17.07
CA LYS A 114 -4.57 -0.62 -16.83
C LYS A 114 -5.77 -1.46 -16.37
N ARG A 115 -6.06 -2.58 -17.06
CA ARG A 115 -7.19 -3.45 -16.74
C ARG A 115 -7.05 -4.12 -15.37
N ILE A 116 -5.84 -4.55 -15.01
CA ILE A 116 -5.57 -5.14 -13.69
C ILE A 116 -5.81 -4.09 -12.60
N VAL A 117 -5.23 -2.90 -12.76
CA VAL A 117 -5.34 -1.80 -11.79
C VAL A 117 -6.79 -1.34 -11.65
N ASP A 118 -7.50 -1.09 -12.75
CA ASP A 118 -8.89 -0.62 -12.72
C ASP A 118 -9.81 -1.61 -12.00
N ASN A 119 -9.64 -2.92 -12.25
CA ASN A 119 -10.40 -3.97 -11.58
C ASN A 119 -10.12 -4.02 -10.08
N ASN A 120 -8.84 -3.99 -9.68
CA ASN A 120 -8.45 -4.00 -8.28
C ASN A 120 -8.89 -2.72 -7.55
N LYS A 121 -8.76 -1.56 -8.20
CA LYS A 121 -9.23 -0.28 -7.68
C LYS A 121 -10.73 -0.31 -7.41
N LYS A 122 -11.53 -0.75 -8.39
CA LYS A 122 -12.98 -0.90 -8.23
C LYS A 122 -13.32 -1.84 -7.08
N ARG A 123 -12.59 -2.97 -6.99
CA ARG A 123 -12.78 -3.96 -5.92
C ARG A 123 -12.48 -3.40 -4.54
N TYR A 124 -11.41 -2.63 -4.35
CA TYR A 124 -10.97 -2.19 -3.03
C TYR A 124 -11.54 -0.83 -2.60
N GLU A 125 -11.72 0.12 -3.51
CA GLU A 125 -12.27 1.44 -3.18
C GLU A 125 -13.78 1.40 -2.89
N GLY A 126 -14.50 0.43 -3.46
CA GLY A 126 -15.95 0.27 -3.24
C GLY A 126 -16.35 0.07 -1.77
N TYR A 127 -15.42 -0.44 -0.94
CA TYR A 127 -15.66 -0.74 0.47
C TYR A 127 -15.16 0.33 1.43
N GLY A 128 -14.48 1.38 0.94
CA GLY A 128 -13.94 2.44 1.81
C GLY A 128 -15.02 3.16 2.62
N ARG A 129 -16.24 3.29 2.09
CA ARG A 129 -17.38 3.85 2.82
C ARG A 129 -17.81 2.97 3.99
N GLN A 130 -17.86 1.65 3.80
CA GLN A 130 -18.22 0.71 4.88
C GLN A 130 -17.15 0.69 5.98
N VAL A 131 -15.87 0.76 5.62
CA VAL A 131 -14.79 0.82 6.60
C VAL A 131 -14.89 2.10 7.43
N ASN A 132 -15.09 3.26 6.80
CA ASN A 132 -15.24 4.51 7.56
C ASN A 132 -16.47 4.48 8.48
N SER A 133 -17.62 3.99 8.01
CA SER A 133 -18.83 3.90 8.84
C SER A 133 -18.76 2.84 9.94
N ALA A 134 -17.97 1.77 9.77
CA ALA A 134 -17.75 0.77 10.82
C ALA A 134 -16.75 1.24 11.90
N LEU A 135 -16.07 2.36 11.65
CA LEU A 135 -15.07 2.94 12.55
C LEU A 135 -15.57 4.20 13.28
N GLU A 136 -16.76 4.71 12.91
CA GLU A 136 -17.55 5.71 13.65
C GLU A 136 -18.36 5.04 14.77
#